data_AF-A0A7W8HXT8-F1
#
_entry.id   AF-A0A7W8HXT8-F1
#
_cell.length_a   1.000
_cell.length_b   1.000
_cell.length_c   1.000
_cell.angle_alpha   90.00
_cell.angle_beta   90.00
_cell.angle_gamma   90.00
#
_symmetry.space_group_name_H-M   'P 1'
#
loop_
_entity.id
_entity.type
_entity.pdbx_description
1 polymer ?
#
loop_
_entity_poly.entity_id
_entity_poly.type
_entity_poly.pdbx_seq_one_letter_code
_entity_poly.pdbx_strand_id
1 'polypeptide(L)'
;MLVPILAAVVAASAPSAAPAAQEMQFGYCKASELNYGRYHLFSTVFQVPYATYHVGVQNSFDAFAGAYDGRTFGSAICSINYDSWQEAEDAKNRWIARHRQDGHAVALARWSYRGD
;
A
#
# COMPACT_ATOMS: atom_id res chain seq x y z
N MET A 1 -20.64 67.78 -20.91
CA MET A 1 -20.51 66.42 -21.45
C MET A 1 -19.38 65.73 -20.69
N LEU A 2 -19.70 64.73 -19.85
CA LEU A 2 -18.76 64.02 -18.99
C LEU A 2 -18.43 62.67 -19.62
N VAL A 3 -17.14 62.40 -19.83
CA VAL A 3 -16.63 61.14 -20.39
C VAL A 3 -16.29 60.21 -19.21
N PRO A 4 -16.85 58.99 -19.12
CA PRO A 4 -16.47 58.05 -18.07
C PRO A 4 -15.18 57.31 -18.45
N ILE A 5 -14.21 57.32 -17.55
CA ILE A 5 -12.99 56.52 -17.63
C ILE A 5 -13.33 55.13 -17.08
N LEU A 6 -13.32 54.10 -17.93
CA LEU A 6 -13.38 52.70 -17.50
C LEU A 6 -12.00 52.28 -16.97
N ALA A 7 -11.92 51.99 -15.68
CA ALA A 7 -10.78 51.30 -15.10
C ALA A 7 -10.89 49.79 -15.39
N ALA A 8 -9.97 49.27 -16.20
CA ALA A 8 -9.85 47.85 -16.46
C ALA A 8 -9.29 47.15 -15.21
N VAL A 9 -10.11 46.32 -14.57
CA VAL A 9 -9.68 45.47 -13.46
C VAL A 9 -8.95 44.27 -14.06
N VAL A 10 -7.62 44.27 -14.00
CA VAL A 10 -6.81 43.10 -14.33
C VAL A 10 -7.04 42.07 -13.22
N ALA A 11 -7.82 41.03 -13.53
CA ALA A 11 -7.97 39.88 -12.65
C ALA A 11 -6.63 39.14 -12.57
N ALA A 12 -5.93 39.27 -11.45
CA ALA A 12 -4.75 38.48 -11.15
C ALA A 12 -5.18 37.02 -10.98
N SER A 13 -4.78 36.16 -11.91
CA SER A 13 -4.93 34.71 -11.79
C SER A 13 -4.11 34.22 -10.60
N ALA A 14 -4.79 33.68 -9.58
CA ALA A 14 -4.15 33.06 -8.44
C ALA A 14 -3.25 31.89 -8.88
N PRO A 15 -2.07 31.69 -8.26
CA PRO A 15 -1.23 30.55 -8.57
C PRO A 15 -1.99 29.27 -8.23
N SER A 16 -2.15 28.38 -9.22
CA SER A 16 -2.64 27.03 -9.01
C SER A 16 -1.66 26.34 -8.06
N ALA A 17 -2.08 26.10 -6.81
CA ALA A 17 -1.29 25.34 -5.86
C ALA A 17 -1.00 23.96 -6.47
N ALA A 18 0.28 23.65 -6.67
CA ALA A 18 0.67 22.29 -7.00
C ALA A 18 0.16 21.38 -5.87
N PRO A 19 -0.44 20.22 -6.18
CA PRO A 19 -0.83 19.28 -5.13
C PRO A 19 0.40 18.99 -4.29
N ALA A 20 0.29 19.16 -2.97
CA ALA A 20 1.36 18.80 -2.05
C ALA A 20 1.75 17.35 -2.33
N ALA A 21 3.04 17.08 -2.50
CA ALA A 21 3.53 15.73 -2.68
C ALA A 21 3.04 14.89 -1.50
N GLN A 22 2.20 13.90 -1.78
CA GLN A 22 1.68 13.04 -0.74
C GLN A 22 2.84 12.24 -0.16
N GLU A 23 3.06 12.36 1.15
CA GLU A 23 4.06 11.56 1.84
C GLU A 23 3.71 10.08 1.66
N MET A 24 4.71 9.25 1.37
CA MET A 24 4.53 7.83 1.07
C MET A 24 5.22 6.99 2.13
N GLN A 25 4.58 5.90 2.55
CA GLN A 25 5.15 4.85 3.40
C GLN A 25 5.31 3.56 2.61
N PHE A 26 6.11 2.65 3.15
CA PHE A 26 6.36 1.35 2.57
C PHE A 26 5.72 0.26 3.42
N GLY A 27 5.33 -0.83 2.76
CA GLY A 27 4.69 -1.93 3.44
C GLY A 27 4.72 -3.25 2.70
N TYR A 28 4.33 -4.29 3.41
CA TYR A 28 4.05 -5.60 2.83
C TYR A 28 2.86 -6.23 3.55
N CYS A 29 2.21 -7.17 2.87
CA CYS A 29 1.14 -7.98 3.44
C CYS A 29 1.53 -9.45 3.44
N LYS A 30 0.95 -10.21 4.36
CA LYS A 30 1.02 -11.66 4.39
C LYS A 30 -0.35 -12.27 4.64
N ALA A 31 -0.60 -13.43 4.06
CA ALA A 31 -1.76 -14.25 4.34
C ALA A 31 -1.32 -15.70 4.54
N SER A 32 -1.93 -16.39 5.50
CA SER A 32 -1.61 -17.78 5.82
C SER A 32 -2.74 -18.68 5.36
N GLU A 33 -2.41 -19.79 4.71
CA GLU A 33 -3.40 -20.79 4.29
C GLU A 33 -4.16 -21.33 5.51
N LEU A 34 -5.49 -21.41 5.44
CA LEU A 34 -6.30 -21.91 6.55
C LEU A 34 -6.09 -23.41 6.80
N ASN A 35 -5.77 -24.17 5.75
CA ASN A 35 -5.46 -25.59 5.87
C ASN A 35 -4.05 -25.80 6.42
N TYR A 36 -3.97 -26.00 7.73
CA TYR A 36 -2.75 -26.30 8.49
C TYR A 36 -1.71 -25.16 8.59
N GLY A 37 -1.95 -23.98 8.01
CA GLY A 37 -1.06 -22.83 8.17
C GLY A 37 0.37 -23.03 7.65
N ARG A 38 0.59 -24.06 6.81
CA ARG A 38 1.93 -24.43 6.33
C ARG A 38 2.33 -23.71 5.05
N TYR A 39 1.43 -22.97 4.43
CA TYR A 39 1.70 -22.13 3.27
C TYR A 39 1.42 -20.67 3.58
N HIS A 40 2.38 -19.80 3.28
CA HIS A 40 2.28 -18.36 3.52
C HIS A 40 2.52 -17.61 2.22
N LEU A 41 1.56 -16.76 1.86
CA LEU A 41 1.67 -15.83 0.74
C LEU A 41 2.11 -14.47 1.26
N PHE A 42 3.17 -13.92 0.67
CA PHE A 42 3.64 -12.57 0.97
C PHE A 42 3.53 -11.69 -0.28
N SER A 43 3.15 -10.43 -0.12
CA SER A 43 3.33 -9.44 -1.18
C SER A 43 4.81 -9.08 -1.34
N THR A 44 5.17 -8.57 -2.52
CA THR A 44 6.32 -7.67 -2.64
C THR A 44 6.13 -6.44 -1.77
N VAL A 45 7.22 -5.76 -1.40
CA VAL A 45 7.11 -4.45 -0.76
C VAL A 45 6.47 -3.47 -1.74
N PHE A 46 5.50 -2.70 -1.25
CA PHE A 46 4.76 -1.69 -2.00
C PHE A 46 4.77 -0.36 -1.26
N GLN A 47 4.43 0.70 -1.98
CA GLN A 47 4.23 2.03 -1.41
C GLN A 47 2.74 2.28 -1.15
N VAL A 48 2.42 3.02 -0.10
CA VAL A 48 1.08 3.54 0.19
C VAL A 48 1.18 4.99 0.63
N PRO A 49 0.14 5.81 0.42
CA PRO A 49 0.08 7.12 1.05
C PRO A 49 0.21 7.03 2.58
N TYR A 50 0.91 8.00 3.17
CA TYR A 50 0.97 8.16 4.62
C TYR A 50 -0.45 8.28 5.20
N ALA A 51 -0.65 7.70 6.38
CA ALA A 51 -1.95 7.61 7.05
C ALA A 51 -3.03 6.80 6.29
N THR A 52 -2.65 5.98 5.30
CA THR A 52 -3.56 4.98 4.73
C THR A 52 -4.07 4.05 5.82
N TYR A 53 -5.39 3.87 5.88
CA TYR A 53 -6.00 2.99 6.89
C TYR A 53 -5.71 1.52 6.58
N HIS A 54 -5.02 0.84 7.51
CA HIS A 54 -4.50 -0.52 7.29
C HIS A 54 -5.57 -1.55 6.94
N VAL A 55 -6.82 -1.38 7.41
CA VAL A 55 -7.92 -2.32 7.11
C VAL A 55 -8.28 -2.32 5.63
N GLY A 56 -8.25 -1.16 4.96
CA GLY A 56 -8.50 -1.07 3.52
C GLY A 56 -7.45 -1.86 2.71
N VAL A 57 -6.19 -1.72 3.11
CA VAL A 57 -5.07 -2.49 2.51
C VAL A 57 -5.22 -3.99 2.77
N GLN A 58 -5.59 -4.39 3.99
CA GLN A 58 -5.83 -5.79 4.35
C GLN A 58 -6.97 -6.40 3.53
N ASN A 59 -8.12 -5.74 3.45
CA ASN A 59 -9.26 -6.21 2.67
C ASN A 59 -8.92 -6.37 1.18
N SER A 60 -8.15 -5.42 0.63
CA SER A 60 -7.67 -5.48 -0.75
C SER A 60 -6.72 -6.65 -0.98
N PHE A 61 -5.83 -6.92 -0.02
CA PHE A 61 -4.91 -8.06 -0.09
C PHE A 61 -5.62 -9.40 0.14
N ASP A 62 -6.64 -9.46 0.99
CA ASP A 62 -7.48 -10.65 1.20
C ASP A 62 -8.16 -11.10 -0.09
N ALA A 63 -8.77 -10.15 -0.81
CA ALA A 63 -9.38 -10.41 -2.10
C ALA A 63 -8.35 -10.95 -3.12
N PHE A 64 -7.14 -10.38 -3.14
CA PHE A 64 -6.06 -10.85 -3.99
C PHE A 64 -5.59 -12.27 -3.60
N ALA A 65 -5.34 -12.52 -2.31
CA ALA A 65 -4.84 -13.79 -1.82
C ALA A 65 -5.82 -14.93 -2.12
N GLY A 66 -7.12 -14.70 -1.92
CA GLY A 66 -8.17 -15.67 -2.26
C GLY A 66 -8.24 -16.03 -3.75
N ALA A 67 -7.70 -15.19 -4.64
CA ALA A 67 -7.66 -15.43 -6.08
C ALA A 67 -6.29 -15.90 -6.61
N TYR A 68 -5.24 -15.96 -5.76
CA TYR A 68 -3.86 -16.11 -6.22
C TYR A 68 -3.54 -17.48 -6.81
N ASP A 69 -3.84 -18.56 -6.08
CA ASP A 69 -3.47 -19.93 -6.47
C ASP A 69 -4.52 -20.98 -6.10
N GLY A 70 -5.77 -20.57 -5.88
CA GLY A 70 -6.89 -21.45 -5.56
C GLY A 70 -6.88 -21.98 -4.12
N ARG A 71 -5.93 -21.57 -3.28
CA ARG A 71 -5.92 -21.87 -1.84
C ARG A 71 -6.83 -20.92 -1.08
N THR A 72 -7.35 -21.41 0.04
CA THR A 72 -8.09 -20.58 0.98
C THR A 72 -7.15 -20.01 2.04
N PHE A 73 -7.08 -18.68 2.11
CA PHE A 73 -6.28 -17.96 3.10
C PHE A 73 -7.15 -17.43 4.23
N GLY A 74 -6.54 -17.31 5.42
CA GLY A 74 -7.11 -16.54 6.51
C GLY A 74 -6.92 -15.05 6.27
N SER A 75 -7.38 -14.24 7.24
CA SER A 75 -7.26 -12.79 7.15
C SER A 75 -5.80 -12.34 7.03
N ALA A 76 -5.58 -11.43 6.08
CA ALA A 76 -4.31 -10.82 5.80
C ALA A 76 -3.84 -9.94 6.95
N ILE A 77 -2.52 -9.94 7.15
CA ILE A 77 -1.85 -9.02 8.06
C ILE A 77 -0.95 -8.14 7.21
N CYS A 78 -1.14 -6.83 7.29
CA CYS A 78 -0.34 -5.84 6.57
C CYS A 78 0.40 -4.93 7.54
N SER A 79 1.70 -4.74 7.29
CA SER A 79 2.55 -3.76 7.98
C SER A 79 2.95 -2.70 6.96
N ILE A 80 2.43 -1.48 7.12
CA ILE A 80 2.48 -0.40 6.11
C ILE A 80 3.08 0.92 6.62
N ASN A 81 3.81 0.85 7.72
CA ASN A 81 4.30 2.00 8.48
C ASN A 81 5.83 2.09 8.47
N TYR A 82 6.47 1.65 7.39
CA TYR A 82 7.92 1.73 7.22
C TYR A 82 8.31 2.99 6.44
N ASP A 83 9.40 3.62 6.86
CA ASP A 83 9.86 4.88 6.25
C ASP A 83 10.70 4.63 4.99
N SER A 84 11.18 3.40 4.80
CA SER A 84 11.96 3.03 3.62
C SER A 84 11.60 1.65 3.07
N TRP A 85 11.84 1.47 1.78
CA TRP A 85 11.69 0.17 1.11
C TRP A 85 12.57 -0.90 1.76
N GLN A 86 13.82 -0.54 2.09
CA GLN A 86 14.78 -1.48 2.67
C GLN A 86 14.33 -1.99 4.04
N GLU A 87 13.81 -1.10 4.88
CA GLU A 87 13.30 -1.48 6.21
C GLU A 87 12.11 -2.44 6.10
N ALA A 88 11.16 -2.17 5.20
CA ALA A 88 10.03 -3.04 4.92
C ALA A 88 10.48 -4.41 4.37
N GLU A 89 11.45 -4.40 3.45
CA GLU A 89 11.99 -5.61 2.83
C GLU A 89 12.72 -6.48 3.87
N ASP A 90 13.53 -5.87 4.74
CA ASP A 90 14.23 -6.57 5.81
C ASP A 90 13.24 -7.16 6.83
N ALA A 91 12.19 -6.41 7.20
CA ALA A 91 11.14 -6.90 8.09
C ALA A 91 10.39 -8.10 7.48
N LYS A 92 10.00 -8.00 6.20
CA LYS A 92 9.39 -9.10 5.45
C LYS A 92 10.32 -10.32 5.39
N ASN A 93 11.59 -10.12 5.08
CA ASN A 93 12.57 -11.22 4.94
C ASN A 93 12.85 -11.90 6.28
N ARG A 94 12.83 -11.19 7.42
CA ARG A 94 12.89 -11.80 8.76
C ARG A 94 11.70 -12.75 9.00
N TRP A 95 10.50 -12.36 8.60
CA TRP A 95 9.32 -13.24 8.68
C TRP A 95 9.43 -14.45 7.76
N ILE A 96 9.85 -14.25 6.50
CA ILE A 96 10.03 -15.35 5.55
C ILE A 96 11.06 -16.34 6.06
N ALA A 97 12.20 -15.86 6.57
CA ALA A 97 13.25 -16.70 7.13
C ALA A 97 12.74 -17.56 8.29
N ARG A 98 11.98 -16.97 9.22
CA ARG A 98 11.36 -17.70 10.35
C ARG A 98 10.43 -18.81 9.85
N HIS A 99 9.48 -18.50 8.96
CA HIS A 99 8.54 -19.51 8.48
C HIS A 99 9.24 -20.63 7.69
N ARG A 100 10.30 -20.32 6.93
CA ARG A 100 11.11 -21.33 6.25
C ARG A 100 11.86 -22.23 7.24
N GLN A 101 12.39 -21.67 8.33
CA GLN A 101 13.03 -22.44 9.41
C GLN A 101 12.03 -23.39 10.09
N ASP A 102 10.77 -22.97 10.22
CA ASP A 102 9.68 -23.78 10.76
C ASP A 102 9.14 -24.82 9.76
N GLY A 103 9.75 -24.93 8.57
CA GLY A 103 9.37 -25.89 7.53
C GLY A 103 8.12 -25.49 6.74
N HIS A 104 7.69 -24.23 6.82
CA HIS A 104 6.56 -23.74 6.04
C HIS A 104 6.97 -23.36 4.62
N ALA A 105 6.07 -23.62 3.67
CA ALA A 105 6.16 -23.12 2.31
C ALA A 105 5.85 -21.62 2.26
N VAL A 106 6.60 -20.89 1.45
CA VAL A 106 6.46 -19.44 1.29
C VAL A 106 6.40 -19.09 -0.19
N ALA A 107 5.38 -18.34 -0.58
CA ALA A 107 5.27 -17.73 -1.90
C ALA A 107 5.38 -16.20 -1.82
N LEU A 108 5.98 -15.62 -2.86
CA LEU A 108 6.09 -14.18 -3.04
C LEU A 108 5.28 -13.78 -4.26
N ALA A 109 4.31 -12.89 -4.07
CA ALA A 109 3.47 -12.36 -5.11
C ALA A 109 3.78 -10.89 -5.38
N ARG A 110 3.88 -10.54 -6.67
CA ARG A 110 3.88 -9.13 -7.08
C ARG A 110 2.50 -8.55 -6.87
N TRP A 111 2.38 -7.65 -5.91
CA TRP A 111 1.14 -6.98 -5.57
C TRP A 111 1.44 -5.56 -5.07
N SER A 112 0.50 -4.65 -5.28
CA SER A 112 0.59 -3.26 -4.83
C SER A 112 -0.82 -2.73 -4.57
N TYR A 113 -0.98 -1.95 -3.50
CA TYR A 113 -2.24 -1.31 -3.17
C TYR A 113 -2.53 -0.19 -4.17
N ARG A 114 -3.75 -0.16 -4.70
CA ARG A 114 -4.16 0.81 -5.73
C ARG A 114 -5.19 1.84 -5.24
N GLY A 115 -5.53 1.81 -3.96
CA GLY A 115 -6.74 2.47 -3.47
C GLY A 115 -8.00 1.71 -3.89
N ASP A 116 -9.05 1.91 -3.12
CA ASP A 116 -10.43 1.49 -3.39
C ASP A 116 -11.26 2.67 -3.94
#